data_AF-A0A1I0EFZ0-F1
#
_entry.id   AF-A0A1I0EFZ0-F1
#
_cell.length_a   1.000
_cell.length_b   1.000
_cell.length_c   1.000
_cell.angle_alpha   90.00
_cell.angle_beta   90.00
_cell.angle_gamma   90.00
#
_symmetry.space_group_name_H-M   'P 1'
#
loop_
_entity.id
_entity.type
_entity.pdbx_description
1 polymer ?
#
loop_
_entity_poly.entity_id
_entity_poly.type
_entity_poly.pdbx_seq_one_letter_code
_entity_poly.pdbx_strand_id
1 'polypeptide(L)'
;MPEIPTWTNCLADVYTYRYGPIAQEFLTLVINPSLDALDVQVKHWEESDDPVSHFILSDLSELIYKTRMAFCLAIQSLWEQQIRTYLAGCLQQLSINPFPVSNRRGAHSVQTVFWGDELNTVFERLRGIPLPSFASFESLDLLMLVGNVCRHGDGCSSVRLWSIRRDLWPAYHNADNEFLRSTLTGEAPPVQSMQIPREMLEDFVDKICLFWEDTNYIYEESIEPKHPSLEARLAIRRTERAEGVRYNGFTTATTRGI
;
A
#
# COMPACT_ATOMS: atom_id res chain seq x y z
N MET A 1 11.81 -15.96 24.87
CA MET A 1 11.87 -15.01 23.73
C MET A 1 10.63 -15.24 22.88
N PRO A 2 10.02 -14.21 22.28
CA PRO A 2 8.98 -14.44 21.28
C PRO A 2 9.54 -15.32 20.16
N GLU A 3 8.70 -16.20 19.64
CA GLU A 3 9.06 -17.10 18.54
C GLU A 3 9.28 -16.25 17.28
N ILE A 4 10.46 -16.38 16.68
CA ILE A 4 10.81 -15.61 15.48
C ILE A 4 10.11 -16.29 14.30
N PRO A 5 9.28 -15.56 13.51
CA PRO A 5 8.62 -16.16 12.37
C PRO A 5 9.65 -16.65 11.35
N THR A 6 9.45 -17.86 10.84
CA THR A 6 10.24 -18.50 9.77
C THR A 6 9.30 -19.17 8.78
N TRP A 7 9.71 -19.27 7.53
CA TRP A 7 9.01 -20.03 6.48
C TRP A 7 9.95 -20.92 5.67
N THR A 8 9.39 -21.71 4.75
CA THR A 8 10.17 -22.45 3.76
C THR A 8 10.69 -21.50 2.69
N ASN A 9 12.01 -21.32 2.65
CA ASN A 9 12.68 -20.48 1.66
C ASN A 9 12.54 -21.05 0.23
N CYS A 10 12.38 -20.17 -0.75
CA CYS A 10 12.40 -20.51 -2.17
C CYS A 10 13.12 -19.43 -3.00
N LEU A 11 13.32 -19.64 -4.30
CA LEU A 11 14.00 -18.65 -5.16
C LEU A 11 13.24 -17.33 -5.26
N ALA A 12 11.91 -17.36 -5.10
CA ALA A 12 11.11 -16.14 -5.09
C ALA A 12 11.60 -15.16 -4.02
N ASP A 13 12.05 -15.65 -2.86
CA ASP A 13 12.60 -14.81 -1.79
C ASP A 13 13.84 -14.04 -2.21
N VAL A 14 14.73 -14.68 -2.96
CA VAL A 14 15.96 -14.06 -3.46
C VAL A 14 15.65 -12.95 -4.46
N TYR A 15 14.64 -13.14 -5.32
CA TYR A 15 14.30 -12.18 -6.37
C TYR A 15 13.55 -10.94 -5.87
N THR A 16 13.06 -10.93 -4.63
CA THR A 16 12.34 -9.77 -4.05
C THR A 16 13.25 -8.60 -3.67
N TYR A 17 14.58 -8.77 -3.68
CA TYR A 17 15.54 -7.77 -3.19
C TYR A 17 15.44 -6.38 -3.85
N ARG A 18 14.85 -6.28 -5.05
CA ARG A 18 14.63 -5.00 -5.75
C ARG A 18 13.24 -4.40 -5.56
N TYR A 19 12.26 -5.12 -5.01
CA TYR A 19 10.89 -4.64 -4.96
C TYR A 19 10.70 -3.40 -4.08
N GLY A 20 11.29 -3.39 -2.88
CA GLY A 20 11.36 -2.18 -2.03
C GLY A 20 12.09 -1.03 -2.73
N PRO A 21 13.37 -1.21 -3.15
CA PRO A 21 14.12 -0.17 -3.86
C PRO A 21 13.40 0.41 -5.09
N ILE A 22 12.74 -0.41 -5.90
CA ILE A 22 11.97 0.07 -7.06
C ILE A 22 10.80 0.96 -6.63
N ALA A 23 10.08 0.59 -5.56
CA ALA A 23 8.99 1.42 -5.04
C ALA A 23 9.52 2.78 -4.53
N GLN A 24 10.64 2.77 -3.80
CA GLN A 24 11.29 3.98 -3.31
C GLN A 24 11.82 4.87 -4.46
N GLU A 25 12.46 4.26 -5.47
CA GLU A 25 12.93 4.96 -6.67
C GLU A 25 11.76 5.56 -7.44
N PHE A 26 10.62 4.86 -7.55
CA PHE A 26 9.42 5.40 -8.19
C PHE A 26 8.88 6.63 -7.43
N LEU A 27 8.83 6.59 -6.10
CA LEU A 27 8.43 7.74 -5.29
C LEU A 27 9.40 8.92 -5.47
N THR A 28 10.69 8.68 -5.29
CA THR A 28 11.71 9.74 -5.23
C THR A 28 12.07 10.33 -6.58
N LEU A 29 12.07 9.52 -7.64
CA LEU A 29 12.50 9.94 -8.98
C LEU A 29 11.34 10.34 -9.90
N VAL A 30 10.11 9.94 -9.58
CA VAL A 30 8.95 10.18 -10.45
C VAL A 30 7.85 10.95 -9.73
N ILE A 31 7.30 10.39 -8.65
CA ILE A 31 6.13 10.97 -7.98
C ILE A 31 6.47 12.33 -7.38
N ASN A 32 7.48 12.39 -6.50
CA ASN A 32 7.84 13.60 -5.77
C ASN A 32 8.24 14.75 -6.72
N PRO A 33 9.14 14.56 -7.69
CA PRO A 33 9.47 15.62 -8.65
C PRO A 33 8.26 16.12 -9.46
N SER A 34 7.33 15.22 -9.80
CA SER A 34 6.12 15.60 -10.54
C SER A 34 5.17 16.44 -9.69
N LEU A 35 5.01 16.10 -8.41
CA LEU A 35 4.20 16.87 -7.48
C LEU A 35 4.85 18.22 -7.13
N ASP A 36 6.18 18.24 -6.93
CA ASP A 36 6.94 19.47 -6.69
C ASP A 36 6.76 20.46 -7.86
N ALA A 37 6.77 19.96 -9.10
CA ALA A 37 6.54 20.80 -10.27
C ALA A 37 5.14 21.43 -10.29
N LEU A 38 4.11 20.70 -9.84
CA LEU A 38 2.75 21.22 -9.72
C LEU A 38 2.64 22.24 -8.58
N ASP A 39 3.28 21.99 -7.44
CA ASP A 39 3.30 22.91 -6.30
C ASP A 39 3.97 24.24 -6.66
N VAL A 40 5.04 24.21 -7.47
CA VAL A 40 5.67 25.42 -8.03
C VAL A 40 4.71 26.20 -8.93
N GLN A 41 3.90 25.53 -9.75
CA GLN A 41 2.89 26.20 -10.58
C GLN A 41 1.80 26.84 -9.74
N VAL A 42 1.28 26.13 -8.74
CA VAL A 42 0.28 26.69 -7.82
C VAL A 42 0.80 27.97 -7.18
N LYS A 43 2.01 27.91 -6.59
CA LYS A 43 2.61 29.08 -5.95
C LYS A 43 2.77 30.26 -6.91
N HIS A 44 3.20 30.00 -8.16
CA HIS A 44 3.34 31.05 -9.18
C HIS A 44 2.03 31.79 -9.45
N TRP A 45 0.91 31.07 -9.58
CA TRP A 45 -0.39 31.66 -9.88
C TRP A 45 -1.09 32.23 -8.64
N GLU A 46 -0.80 31.74 -7.44
CA GLU A 46 -1.25 32.35 -6.18
C GLU A 46 -0.63 33.73 -5.94
N GLU A 47 0.61 33.92 -6.36
CA GLU A 47 1.35 35.20 -6.22
C GLU A 47 1.10 36.17 -7.39
N SER A 48 0.31 35.77 -8.38
CA SER A 48 0.05 36.56 -9.60
C SER A 48 -1.11 37.55 -9.41
N ASP A 49 -0.90 38.79 -9.83
CA ASP A 49 -1.94 39.83 -9.87
C ASP A 49 -2.87 39.74 -11.10
N ASP A 50 -2.65 38.77 -12.00
CA ASP A 50 -3.49 38.59 -13.20
C ASP A 50 -4.89 38.08 -12.80
N PRO A 51 -6.00 38.75 -13.18
CA PRO A 51 -7.36 38.26 -12.92
C PRO A 51 -7.65 36.84 -13.45
N VAL A 52 -6.92 36.38 -14.47
CA VAL A 52 -7.06 35.03 -15.03
C VAL A 52 -6.53 33.95 -14.06
N SER A 53 -5.65 34.32 -13.12
CA SER A 53 -5.00 33.40 -12.18
C SER A 53 -5.99 32.54 -11.40
N HIS A 54 -7.17 33.08 -11.05
CA HIS A 54 -8.22 32.32 -10.35
C HIS A 54 -8.76 31.14 -11.17
N PHE A 55 -8.92 31.29 -12.48
CA PHE A 55 -9.36 30.19 -13.35
C PHE A 55 -8.25 29.13 -13.47
N ILE A 56 -7.00 29.58 -13.62
CA ILE A 56 -5.85 28.69 -13.72
C ILE A 56 -5.65 27.89 -12.43
N LEU A 57 -5.82 28.51 -11.25
CA LEU A 57 -5.73 27.81 -9.96
C LEU A 57 -6.82 26.73 -9.82
N SER A 58 -8.02 26.97 -10.34
CA SER A 58 -9.07 25.95 -10.39
C SER A 58 -8.67 24.76 -11.28
N ASP A 59 -8.17 25.04 -12.49
CA ASP A 59 -7.72 24.00 -13.42
C ASP A 59 -6.49 23.23 -12.88
N LEU A 60 -5.56 23.92 -12.22
CA LEU A 60 -4.40 23.31 -11.55
C LEU A 60 -4.83 22.42 -10.39
N SER A 61 -5.81 22.84 -9.60
CA SER A 61 -6.38 22.01 -8.54
C SER A 61 -6.97 20.72 -9.12
N GLU A 62 -7.64 20.82 -10.27
CA GLU A 62 -8.15 19.65 -10.99
C GLU A 62 -7.02 18.71 -11.47
N LEU A 63 -5.98 19.29 -12.07
CA LEU A 63 -4.81 18.55 -12.52
C LEU A 63 -4.10 17.85 -11.35
N ILE A 64 -3.96 18.51 -10.20
CA ILE A 64 -3.29 17.95 -9.02
C ILE A 64 -4.03 16.73 -8.49
N TYR A 65 -5.35 16.82 -8.28
CA TYR A 65 -6.08 15.67 -7.73
C TYR A 65 -6.06 14.48 -8.70
N LYS A 66 -6.21 14.72 -10.01
CA LYS A 66 -6.11 13.66 -11.03
C LYS A 66 -4.72 13.03 -11.07
N THR A 67 -3.68 13.84 -10.97
CA THR A 67 -2.28 13.37 -10.90
C THR A 67 -2.07 12.47 -9.68
N ARG A 68 -2.56 12.86 -8.51
CA ARG A 68 -2.45 12.05 -7.29
C ARG A 68 -3.25 10.75 -7.36
N MET A 69 -4.44 10.76 -7.96
CA MET A 69 -5.21 9.53 -8.23
C MET A 69 -4.45 8.59 -9.18
N ALA A 70 -3.84 9.13 -10.22
CA ALA A 70 -3.03 8.34 -11.16
C ALA A 70 -1.81 7.72 -10.48
N PHE A 71 -1.10 8.48 -9.62
CA PHE A 71 0.01 7.93 -8.83
C PHE A 71 -0.44 6.88 -7.83
N CYS A 72 -1.56 7.08 -7.13
CA CYS A 72 -2.12 6.05 -6.26
C CYS A 72 -2.41 4.74 -7.02
N LEU A 73 -2.99 4.85 -8.22
CA LEU A 73 -3.25 3.69 -9.07
C LEU A 73 -1.96 3.01 -9.55
N ALA A 74 -0.92 3.78 -9.85
CA ALA A 74 0.39 3.25 -10.23
C ALA A 74 1.06 2.52 -9.06
N ILE A 75 1.04 3.08 -7.85
CA ILE A 75 1.55 2.42 -6.63
C ILE A 75 0.77 1.13 -6.35
N GLN A 76 -0.56 1.17 -6.44
CA GLN A 76 -1.44 0.01 -6.27
C GLN A 76 -1.08 -1.10 -7.24
N SER A 77 -0.92 -0.76 -8.52
CA SER A 77 -0.53 -1.70 -9.58
C SER A 77 0.86 -2.29 -9.34
N LEU A 78 1.83 -1.46 -8.96
CA LEU A 78 3.19 -1.90 -8.62
C LEU A 78 3.17 -2.93 -7.50
N TRP A 79 2.51 -2.61 -6.38
CA TRP A 79 2.35 -3.50 -5.24
C TRP A 79 1.69 -4.83 -5.62
N GLU A 80 0.53 -4.76 -6.27
CA GLU A 80 -0.23 -5.95 -6.66
C GLU A 80 0.57 -6.87 -7.58
N GLN A 81 1.30 -6.31 -8.55
CA GLN A 81 2.18 -7.08 -9.43
C GLN A 81 3.32 -7.75 -8.67
N GLN A 82 3.97 -7.03 -7.75
CA GLN A 82 5.08 -7.58 -6.97
C GLN A 82 4.62 -8.76 -6.11
N ILE A 83 3.55 -8.61 -5.31
CA ILE A 83 3.07 -9.68 -4.43
C ILE A 83 2.55 -10.89 -5.22
N ARG A 84 1.83 -10.66 -6.33
CA ARG A 84 1.35 -11.77 -7.17
C ARG A 84 2.50 -12.49 -7.88
N THR A 85 3.51 -11.77 -8.34
CA THR A 85 4.71 -12.37 -8.95
C THR A 85 5.46 -13.21 -7.93
N TYR A 86 5.66 -12.67 -6.73
CA TYR A 86 6.25 -13.38 -5.61
C TYR A 86 5.51 -14.68 -5.29
N LEU A 87 4.20 -14.61 -5.06
CA LEU A 87 3.37 -15.77 -4.72
C LEU A 87 3.33 -16.81 -5.85
N ALA A 88 3.36 -16.38 -7.12
CA ALA A 88 3.47 -17.29 -8.26
C ALA A 88 4.82 -18.05 -8.24
N GLY A 89 5.92 -17.37 -7.89
CA GLY A 89 7.22 -18.00 -7.69
C GLY A 89 7.22 -18.99 -6.53
N CYS A 90 6.62 -18.63 -5.39
CA CYS A 90 6.45 -19.55 -4.26
C CYS A 90 5.66 -20.80 -4.65
N LEU A 91 4.54 -20.63 -5.35
CA LEU A 91 3.68 -21.73 -5.81
C LEU A 91 4.45 -22.73 -6.69
N GLN A 92 5.27 -22.23 -7.62
CA GLN A 92 6.04 -23.08 -8.53
C GLN A 92 7.04 -24.00 -7.82
N GLN A 93 7.53 -23.61 -6.64
CA GLN A 93 8.63 -24.30 -5.98
C GLN A 93 8.20 -25.08 -4.73
N LEU A 94 7.23 -24.58 -3.99
CA LEU A 94 6.81 -25.18 -2.73
C LEU A 94 5.89 -26.40 -2.92
N SER A 95 5.35 -26.62 -4.12
CA SER A 95 4.47 -27.74 -4.46
C SER A 95 3.25 -27.89 -3.52
N ILE A 96 2.83 -26.78 -2.89
CA ILE A 96 1.61 -26.69 -2.08
C ILE A 96 0.50 -26.19 -3.00
N ASN A 97 -0.72 -26.74 -2.87
CA ASN A 97 -1.92 -26.14 -3.47
C ASN A 97 -2.55 -25.15 -2.48
N PRO A 98 -2.37 -23.83 -2.65
CA PRO A 98 -2.82 -22.85 -1.68
C PRO A 98 -4.26 -22.40 -1.92
N PHE A 99 -4.91 -22.84 -3.00
CA PHE A 99 -6.18 -22.26 -3.42
C PHE A 99 -7.36 -22.72 -2.57
N PRO A 100 -8.25 -21.82 -2.16
CA PRO A 100 -9.47 -22.20 -1.47
C PRO A 100 -10.34 -23.05 -2.41
N VAL A 101 -11.14 -23.96 -1.82
CA VAL A 101 -12.16 -24.68 -2.59
C VAL A 101 -13.22 -23.65 -2.98
N SER A 102 -13.26 -23.29 -4.26
CA SER A 102 -14.19 -22.29 -4.79
C SER A 102 -14.62 -22.68 -6.19
N ASN A 103 -15.92 -22.51 -6.46
CA ASN A 103 -16.50 -22.73 -7.78
C ASN A 103 -16.32 -21.51 -8.71
N ARG A 104 -15.69 -20.43 -8.23
CA ARG A 104 -15.44 -19.22 -9.00
C ARG A 104 -14.36 -19.46 -10.05
N ARG A 105 -14.62 -19.08 -11.30
CA ARG A 105 -13.63 -19.10 -12.38
C ARG A 105 -12.44 -18.22 -11.99
N GLY A 106 -11.23 -18.79 -12.03
CA GLY A 106 -9.98 -18.09 -11.66
C GLY A 106 -9.61 -18.16 -10.18
N ALA A 107 -10.35 -18.87 -9.34
CA ALA A 107 -9.95 -19.07 -7.93
C ALA A 107 -8.74 -20.01 -7.73
N HIS A 108 -8.19 -20.56 -8.81
CA HIS A 108 -7.08 -21.51 -8.83
C HIS A 108 -5.77 -20.90 -9.38
N SER A 109 -5.67 -19.57 -9.42
CA SER A 109 -4.47 -18.88 -9.88
C SER A 109 -4.19 -17.63 -9.06
N VAL A 110 -2.94 -17.46 -8.66
CA VAL A 110 -2.44 -16.28 -7.95
C VAL A 110 -2.71 -14.99 -8.74
N GLN A 111 -2.82 -15.07 -10.07
CA GLN A 111 -3.07 -13.90 -10.93
C GLN A 111 -4.54 -13.44 -10.92
N THR A 112 -5.46 -14.29 -10.45
CA THR A 112 -6.90 -14.05 -10.59
C THR A 112 -7.70 -14.25 -9.30
N VAL A 113 -7.06 -14.68 -8.21
CA VAL A 113 -7.66 -14.60 -6.86
C VAL A 113 -7.91 -13.15 -6.48
N PHE A 114 -9.05 -12.90 -5.85
CA PHE A 114 -9.41 -11.56 -5.41
C PHE A 114 -8.51 -11.09 -4.27
N TRP A 115 -8.24 -9.78 -4.25
CA TRP A 115 -7.62 -9.14 -3.09
C TRP A 115 -8.52 -9.31 -1.85
N GLY A 116 -7.93 -9.37 -0.66
CA GLY A 116 -8.62 -9.67 0.59
C GLY A 116 -8.52 -11.16 0.93
N ASP A 117 -9.62 -11.74 1.43
CA ASP A 117 -9.63 -13.08 2.03
C ASP A 117 -9.03 -14.18 1.15
N GLU A 118 -9.30 -14.16 -0.17
CA GLU A 118 -8.75 -15.16 -1.09
C GLU A 118 -7.22 -15.06 -1.20
N LEU A 119 -6.67 -13.87 -1.46
CA LEU A 119 -5.22 -13.67 -1.55
C LEU A 119 -4.53 -13.88 -0.19
N ASN A 120 -5.15 -13.44 0.90
CA ASN A 120 -4.66 -13.65 2.27
C ASN A 120 -4.53 -15.15 2.58
N THR A 121 -5.56 -15.94 2.23
CA THR A 121 -5.55 -17.40 2.38
C THR A 121 -4.46 -18.04 1.54
N VAL A 122 -4.26 -17.57 0.31
CA VAL A 122 -3.20 -18.08 -0.57
C VAL A 122 -1.82 -17.79 0.01
N PHE A 123 -1.59 -16.57 0.50
CA PHE A 123 -0.34 -16.17 1.13
C PHE A 123 -0.05 -17.04 2.36
N GLU A 124 -1.02 -17.17 3.27
CA GLU A 124 -0.88 -17.94 4.50
C GLU A 124 -0.57 -19.40 4.22
N ARG A 125 -1.23 -20.02 3.26
CA ARG A 125 -0.96 -21.43 2.90
C ARG A 125 0.41 -21.65 2.27
N LEU A 126 0.94 -20.66 1.54
CA LEU A 126 2.27 -20.75 0.94
C LEU A 126 3.37 -20.43 1.96
N ARG A 127 3.14 -19.52 2.90
CA ARG A 127 4.17 -18.97 3.79
C ARG A 127 4.07 -19.41 5.24
N GLY A 128 2.93 -19.99 5.64
CA GLY A 128 2.64 -20.38 7.02
C GLY A 128 2.39 -19.20 7.96
N ILE A 129 2.26 -17.98 7.43
CA ILE A 129 2.07 -16.74 8.20
C ILE A 129 0.93 -15.94 7.57
N PRO A 130 -0.06 -15.46 8.35
CA PRO A 130 -1.14 -14.64 7.81
C PRO A 130 -0.62 -13.33 7.23
N LEU A 131 -1.00 -12.98 6.01
CA LEU A 131 -0.68 -11.66 5.42
C LEU A 131 -1.14 -10.49 6.32
N PRO A 132 -2.31 -10.55 6.99
CA PRO A 132 -2.72 -9.53 7.95
C PRO A 132 -1.84 -9.35 9.20
N SER A 133 -0.89 -10.25 9.46
CA SER A 133 0.01 -10.13 10.62
C SER A 133 1.19 -9.17 10.38
N PHE A 134 1.39 -8.71 9.14
CA PHE A 134 2.43 -7.75 8.81
C PHE A 134 2.01 -6.33 9.21
N ALA A 135 2.92 -5.55 9.79
CA ALA A 135 2.64 -4.17 10.21
C ALA A 135 2.27 -3.24 9.03
N SER A 136 2.68 -3.60 7.81
CA SER A 136 2.34 -2.88 6.59
C SER A 136 0.92 -3.17 6.07
N PHE A 137 0.25 -4.20 6.58
CA PHE A 137 -0.97 -4.73 5.96
C PHE A 137 -2.11 -3.71 5.89
N GLU A 138 -2.41 -3.01 6.99
CA GLU A 138 -3.55 -2.08 7.02
C GLU A 138 -3.41 -0.97 5.96
N SER A 139 -2.21 -0.37 5.83
CA SER A 139 -1.94 0.63 4.78
C SER A 139 -2.01 0.02 3.38
N LEU A 140 -1.51 -1.20 3.19
CA LEU A 140 -1.54 -1.87 1.88
C LEU A 140 -2.96 -2.33 1.47
N ASP A 141 -3.80 -2.72 2.43
CA ASP A 141 -5.22 -2.99 2.17
C ASP A 141 -5.97 -1.70 1.84
N LEU A 142 -5.65 -0.60 2.54
CA LEU A 142 -6.17 0.73 2.22
C LEU A 142 -5.74 1.17 0.81
N LEU A 143 -4.47 0.98 0.42
CA LEU A 143 -3.98 1.27 -0.93
C LEU A 143 -4.82 0.57 -2.01
N MET A 144 -5.17 -0.70 -1.77
CA MET A 144 -5.98 -1.46 -2.72
C MET A 144 -7.41 -0.93 -2.81
N LEU A 145 -8.00 -0.47 -1.70
CA LEU A 145 -9.31 0.20 -1.72
C LEU A 145 -9.26 1.55 -2.43
N VAL A 146 -8.30 2.42 -2.09
CA VAL A 146 -8.15 3.75 -2.70
C VAL A 146 -7.85 3.62 -4.19
N GLY A 147 -6.97 2.69 -4.60
CA GLY A 147 -6.67 2.44 -6.00
C GLY A 147 -7.90 1.96 -6.80
N ASN A 148 -8.76 1.12 -6.20
CA ASN A 148 -10.02 0.73 -6.82
C ASN A 148 -10.97 1.93 -7.01
N VAL A 149 -11.05 2.83 -6.03
CA VAL A 149 -11.82 4.09 -6.16
C VAL A 149 -11.21 4.96 -7.26
N CYS A 150 -9.89 5.09 -7.32
CA CYS A 150 -9.21 5.85 -8.38
C CYS A 150 -9.48 5.30 -9.78
N ARG A 151 -9.60 3.97 -9.92
CA ARG A 151 -9.84 3.29 -11.20
C ARG A 151 -11.29 3.41 -11.67
N HIS A 152 -12.25 3.28 -10.76
CA HIS A 152 -13.66 3.09 -11.11
C HIS A 152 -14.54 4.30 -10.81
N GLY A 153 -14.09 5.24 -9.98
CA GLY A 153 -14.89 6.37 -9.53
C GLY A 153 -15.96 5.96 -8.53
N ASP A 154 -17.13 6.59 -8.63
CA ASP A 154 -18.24 6.43 -7.71
C ASP A 154 -18.81 5.00 -7.73
N GLY A 155 -19.09 4.45 -6.55
CA GLY A 155 -19.63 3.09 -6.38
C GLY A 155 -19.34 2.49 -5.00
N CYS A 156 -19.53 1.17 -4.85
CA CYS A 156 -19.40 0.49 -3.55
C CYS A 156 -18.05 0.73 -2.86
N SER A 157 -16.96 0.77 -3.63
CA SER A 157 -15.62 1.05 -3.09
C SER A 157 -15.51 2.47 -2.54
N SER A 158 -16.10 3.47 -3.20
CA SER A 158 -16.11 4.86 -2.71
C SER A 158 -16.95 5.02 -1.44
N VAL A 159 -18.08 4.31 -1.36
CA VAL A 159 -18.92 4.25 -0.15
C VAL A 159 -18.16 3.62 1.02
N ARG A 160 -17.48 2.49 0.77
CA ARG A 160 -16.63 1.85 1.78
C ARG A 160 -15.48 2.76 2.19
N LEU A 161 -14.83 3.43 1.25
CA LEU A 161 -13.73 4.34 1.57
C LEU A 161 -14.21 5.52 2.42
N TRP A 162 -15.36 6.10 2.09
CA TRP A 162 -15.98 7.17 2.87
C TRP A 162 -16.30 6.74 4.30
N SER A 163 -16.71 5.49 4.54
CA SER A 163 -17.01 5.05 5.90
C SER A 163 -15.78 4.97 6.81
N ILE A 164 -14.57 4.79 6.25
CA ILE A 164 -13.32 4.62 7.00
C ILE A 164 -12.37 5.82 6.92
N ARG A 165 -12.43 6.63 5.85
CA ARG A 165 -11.52 7.74 5.56
C ARG A 165 -12.26 8.97 5.04
N ARG A 166 -13.08 9.55 5.93
CA ARG A 166 -13.84 10.77 5.63
C ARG A 166 -12.95 12.00 5.42
N ASP A 167 -11.76 11.98 5.98
CA ASP A 167 -10.75 13.03 5.84
C ASP A 167 -10.31 13.22 4.38
N LEU A 168 -10.51 12.22 3.50
CA LEU A 168 -10.25 12.34 2.06
C LEU A 168 -11.26 13.24 1.33
N TRP A 169 -12.36 13.66 1.96
CA TRP A 169 -13.30 14.64 1.41
C TRP A 169 -13.47 15.83 2.37
N PRO A 170 -12.45 16.67 2.53
CA PRO A 170 -12.43 17.73 3.53
C PRO A 170 -13.62 18.70 3.39
N ALA A 171 -14.06 18.97 2.16
CA ALA A 171 -15.21 19.84 1.88
C ALA A 171 -16.53 19.32 2.49
N TYR A 172 -16.70 18.00 2.57
CA TYR A 172 -17.91 17.33 3.10
C TYR A 172 -17.79 16.99 4.59
N HIS A 173 -16.56 17.00 5.12
CA HIS A 173 -16.29 16.79 6.55
C HIS A 173 -16.32 18.10 7.36
N ASN A 174 -16.16 19.26 6.72
CA ASN A 174 -16.21 20.55 7.39
C ASN A 174 -17.64 20.87 7.90
N ALA A 175 -17.77 21.12 9.21
CA ALA A 175 -19.04 21.46 9.86
C ALA A 175 -19.66 22.76 9.33
N ASP A 176 -18.82 23.70 8.86
CA ASP A 176 -19.26 25.00 8.36
C ASP A 176 -19.87 24.93 6.94
N ASN A 177 -19.70 23.80 6.25
CA ASN A 177 -20.21 23.55 4.89
C ASN A 177 -21.55 22.81 4.89
N GLU A 178 -22.51 23.28 5.68
CA GLU A 178 -23.85 22.64 5.78
C GLU A 178 -24.55 22.53 4.43
N PHE A 179 -24.37 23.54 3.56
CA PHE A 179 -24.89 23.54 2.19
C PHE A 179 -24.37 22.32 1.39
N LEU A 180 -23.06 22.10 1.32
CA LEU A 180 -22.48 20.99 0.57
C LEU A 180 -22.94 19.63 1.11
N ARG A 181 -23.04 19.47 2.43
CA ARG A 181 -23.60 18.24 3.02
C ARG A 181 -25.07 18.03 2.64
N SER A 182 -25.85 19.11 2.57
CA SER A 182 -27.26 19.03 2.16
C SER A 182 -27.44 18.64 0.69
N THR A 183 -26.39 18.85 -0.13
CA THR A 183 -26.36 18.43 -1.54
C THR A 183 -25.93 16.98 -1.76
N LEU A 184 -25.61 16.25 -0.69
CA LEU A 184 -25.24 14.83 -0.80
C LEU A 184 -26.45 14.01 -1.25
N THR A 185 -26.45 13.59 -2.51
CA THR A 185 -27.54 12.80 -3.11
C THR A 185 -27.32 11.29 -3.01
N GLY A 186 -26.11 10.86 -2.66
CA GLY A 186 -25.70 9.46 -2.54
C GLY A 186 -25.15 9.11 -1.15
N GLU A 187 -24.73 7.85 -0.99
CA GLU A 187 -24.17 7.34 0.29
C GLU A 187 -22.75 7.86 0.58
N ALA A 188 -22.06 8.40 -0.42
CA ALA A 188 -20.74 9.03 -0.30
C ALA A 188 -20.63 10.26 -1.21
N PRO A 189 -19.73 11.21 -0.89
CA PRO A 189 -19.47 12.34 -1.76
C PRO A 189 -18.86 11.93 -3.11
N PRO A 190 -18.99 12.75 -4.16
CA PRO A 190 -18.43 12.45 -5.47
C PRO A 190 -16.91 12.26 -5.41
N VAL A 191 -16.38 11.24 -6.08
CA VAL A 191 -14.94 10.95 -6.11
C VAL A 191 -14.13 12.10 -6.72
N GLN A 192 -14.72 12.94 -7.57
CA GLN A 192 -14.07 14.13 -8.14
C GLN A 192 -13.72 15.17 -7.07
N SER A 193 -14.35 15.11 -5.90
CA SER A 193 -14.04 15.96 -4.75
C SER A 193 -13.11 15.30 -3.71
N MET A 194 -12.65 14.07 -3.99
CA MET A 194 -11.70 13.35 -3.15
C MET A 194 -10.31 13.97 -3.28
N GLN A 195 -9.64 14.16 -2.15
CA GLN A 195 -8.29 14.69 -2.06
C GLN A 195 -7.38 13.65 -1.43
N ILE A 196 -6.47 13.09 -2.23
CA ILE A 196 -5.41 12.21 -1.74
C ILE A 196 -4.24 13.10 -1.29
N PRO A 197 -3.83 13.08 -0.01
CA PRO A 197 -2.65 13.80 0.46
C PRO A 197 -1.37 13.21 -0.13
N ARG A 198 -0.33 14.02 -0.29
CA ARG A 198 0.99 13.53 -0.77
C ARG A 198 1.57 12.51 0.20
N GLU A 199 1.43 12.78 1.48
CA GLU A 199 1.89 11.97 2.61
C GLU A 199 1.26 10.57 2.58
N MET A 200 0.06 10.43 2.04
CA MET A 200 -0.57 9.12 1.86
C MET A 200 0.12 8.29 0.77
N LEU A 201 0.55 8.92 -0.33
CA LEU A 201 1.31 8.23 -1.39
C LEU A 201 2.68 7.79 -0.86
N GLU A 202 3.32 8.64 -0.06
CA GLU A 202 4.58 8.35 0.62
C GLU A 202 4.41 7.19 1.60
N ASP A 203 3.39 7.20 2.47
CA ASP A 203 3.09 6.10 3.39
C ASP A 203 2.87 4.79 2.63
N PHE A 204 2.10 4.78 1.55
CA PHE A 204 1.90 3.55 0.78
C PHE A 204 3.20 2.96 0.23
N VAL A 205 4.13 3.80 -0.27
CA VAL A 205 5.43 3.34 -0.74
C VAL A 205 6.30 2.85 0.43
N ASP A 206 6.32 3.57 1.55
CA ASP A 206 7.04 3.16 2.75
C ASP A 206 6.54 1.79 3.26
N LYS A 207 5.23 1.53 3.16
CA LYS A 207 4.61 0.27 3.60
C LYS A 207 4.90 -0.88 2.64
N ILE A 208 5.04 -0.61 1.34
CA ILE A 208 5.59 -1.59 0.38
C ILE A 208 7.03 -1.93 0.75
N CYS A 209 7.87 -0.93 1.03
CA CYS A 209 9.26 -1.15 1.43
C CYS A 209 9.35 -1.98 2.71
N LEU A 210 8.58 -1.61 3.73
CA LEU A 210 8.50 -2.33 5.01
C LEU A 210 8.10 -3.80 4.81
N PHE A 211 7.09 -4.06 3.97
CA PHE A 211 6.67 -5.44 3.67
C PHE A 211 7.81 -6.29 3.10
N TRP A 212 8.57 -5.75 2.14
CA TRP A 212 9.69 -6.48 1.53
C TRP A 212 10.89 -6.59 2.47
N GLU A 213 11.10 -5.62 3.36
CA GLU A 213 12.10 -5.71 4.42
C GLU A 213 11.77 -6.81 5.45
N ASP A 214 10.50 -6.92 5.84
CA ASP A 214 10.00 -7.98 6.72
C ASP A 214 10.13 -9.35 6.05
N THR A 215 9.78 -9.44 4.77
CA THR A 215 9.95 -10.66 3.97
C THR A 215 11.42 -11.07 3.91
N ASN A 216 12.33 -10.14 3.63
CA ASN A 216 13.77 -10.45 3.62
C ASN A 216 14.30 -10.85 5.01
N TYR A 217 13.79 -10.23 6.07
CA TYR A 217 14.15 -10.61 7.44
C TYR A 217 13.71 -12.04 7.77
N ILE A 218 12.46 -12.42 7.45
CA ILE A 218 11.97 -13.80 7.66
C ILE A 218 12.79 -14.79 6.81
N TYR A 219 13.11 -14.44 5.56
CA TYR A 219 13.98 -15.24 4.70
C TYR A 219 15.36 -15.49 5.34
N GLU A 220 16.00 -14.45 5.88
CA GLU A 220 17.30 -14.56 6.56
C GLU A 220 17.21 -15.43 7.83
N GLU A 221 16.14 -15.27 8.62
CA GLU A 221 15.87 -16.09 9.82
C GLU A 221 15.61 -17.56 9.48
N SER A 222 15.07 -17.84 8.29
CA SER A 222 14.80 -19.19 7.77
C SER A 222 16.00 -19.94 7.22
N ILE A 223 17.16 -19.30 7.04
CA ILE A 223 18.36 -19.97 6.50
C ILE A 223 18.94 -20.91 7.56
N GLU A 224 19.25 -22.16 7.21
CA GLU A 224 20.04 -23.06 8.05
C GLU A 224 21.00 -23.93 7.20
N PRO A 225 22.28 -24.09 7.60
CA PRO A 225 22.97 -23.39 8.69
C PRO A 225 23.30 -21.92 8.34
N LYS A 226 23.24 -21.03 9.33
CA LYS A 226 23.60 -19.60 9.15
C LYS A 226 25.11 -19.36 9.21
N HIS A 227 25.62 -18.50 8.33
CA HIS A 227 27.00 -18.02 8.42
C HIS A 227 27.16 -17.09 9.64
N PRO A 228 28.30 -17.09 10.36
CA PRO A 228 28.50 -16.23 11.55
C PRO A 228 28.23 -14.75 11.33
N SER A 229 28.53 -14.21 10.14
CA SER A 229 28.23 -12.82 9.80
C SER A 229 26.73 -12.53 9.67
N LEU A 230 25.95 -13.52 9.20
CA LEU A 230 24.50 -13.42 9.14
C LEU A 230 23.90 -13.46 10.54
N GLU A 231 24.39 -14.36 11.39
CA GLU A 231 23.93 -14.47 12.79
C GLU A 231 24.20 -13.17 13.57
N ALA A 232 25.40 -12.59 13.42
CA ALA A 232 25.73 -11.31 14.03
C ALA A 232 24.81 -10.18 13.56
N ARG A 233 24.47 -10.14 12.26
CA ARG A 233 23.53 -9.16 11.72
C ARG A 233 22.11 -9.37 12.23
N LEU A 234 21.64 -10.62 12.29
CA LEU A 234 20.31 -10.96 12.81
C LEU A 234 20.17 -10.63 14.29
N ALA A 235 21.22 -10.81 15.10
CA ALA A 235 21.21 -10.41 16.51
C ALA A 235 20.90 -8.91 16.69
N ILE A 236 21.47 -8.04 15.84
CA ILE A 236 21.17 -6.61 15.82
C ILE A 236 19.70 -6.37 15.41
N ARG A 237 19.27 -6.97 14.29
CA ARG A 237 17.89 -6.79 13.77
C ARG A 237 16.81 -7.29 14.74
N ARG A 238 17.05 -8.39 15.45
CA ARG A 238 16.17 -8.90 16.51
C ARG A 238 16.02 -7.88 17.65
N THR A 239 17.10 -7.18 18.01
CA THR A 239 17.09 -6.12 19.03
C THR A 239 16.33 -4.90 18.55
N GLU A 240 16.63 -4.38 17.35
CA GLU A 240 15.92 -3.24 16.75
C GLU A 240 14.40 -3.48 16.66
N ARG A 241 14.00 -4.69 16.24
CA ARG A 241 12.60 -5.10 16.15
C ARG A 241 11.93 -5.28 17.52
N ALA A 242 12.67 -5.71 18.54
CA ALA A 242 12.15 -5.83 19.90
C ALA A 242 11.95 -4.46 20.57
N GLU A 243 12.81 -3.49 20.26
CA GLU A 243 12.69 -2.10 20.74
C GLU A 243 11.63 -1.30 19.95
N GLY A 244 11.21 -1.81 18.80
CA GLY A 244 10.31 -1.11 17.88
C GLY A 244 10.96 0.11 17.22
N VAL A 245 12.29 0.18 17.22
CA VAL A 245 13.04 1.29 16.64
C VAL A 245 13.36 0.98 15.20
N ARG A 246 12.58 1.55 14.27
CA ARG A 246 13.09 2.15 13.03
C ARG A 246 12.23 3.35 12.63
N TYR A 247 12.93 4.38 12.13
CA TYR A 247 12.41 5.64 11.61
C TYR A 247 11.27 5.39 10.59
N ASN A 248 10.17 6.13 10.72
CA ASN A 248 8.95 6.08 9.87
C ASN A 248 8.04 4.85 9.99
N GLY A 249 7.66 4.50 11.21
CA GLY A 249 6.27 4.06 11.45
C GLY A 249 6.03 2.58 11.67
N PHE A 250 6.22 2.20 12.94
CA PHE A 250 5.45 1.23 13.73
C PHE A 250 5.85 -0.25 13.78
N THR A 251 5.73 -0.72 15.03
CA THR A 251 6.17 -1.94 15.68
C THR A 251 5.21 -3.10 15.42
N THR A 252 5.74 -4.30 15.19
CA THR A 252 4.98 -5.54 15.33
C THR A 252 4.90 -5.90 16.82
N ALA A 253 3.77 -5.60 17.47
CA ALA A 253 3.40 -6.37 18.66
C ALA A 253 2.91 -7.74 18.18
N THR A 254 3.59 -8.81 18.59
CA THR A 254 3.15 -10.18 18.33
C THR A 254 1.91 -10.44 19.18
N THR A 255 0.72 -10.10 18.68
CA THR A 255 -0.54 -10.48 19.33
C THR A 255 -0.73 -11.98 19.12
N ARG A 256 -0.47 -12.76 20.18
CA ARG A 256 -0.85 -14.17 20.24
C ARG A 256 -2.38 -14.26 20.19
N GLY A 257 -2.92 -14.85 19.13
CA GLY A 257 -4.28 -15.37 19.13
C GLY A 257 -4.37 -16.52 20.14
N ILE A 258 -5.38 -16.45 21.01
CA ILE A 258 -5.82 -17.54 21.90
C ILE A 258 -6.61 -18.55 21.06
#